data_AF-A0A832NFM0-F1
#
_entry.id   AF-A0A832NFM0-F1
#
_cell.length_a   1.000
_cell.length_b   1.000
_cell.length_c   1.000
_cell.angle_alpha   90.00
_cell.angle_beta   90.00
_cell.angle_gamma   90.00
#
_symmetry.space_group_name_H-M   'P 1'
#
loop_
_entity.id
_entity.type
_entity.pdbx_description
1 polymer ?
#
loop_
_entity_poly.entity_id
_entity_poly.type
_entity_poly.pdbx_seq_one_letter_code
_entity_poly.pdbx_strand_id
1 'polypeptide(L)'
;MIRYSVEGVVSRVQRPLLLALELAILLLMIGAASAVPGGYNILVEDSRIKIRLTYPPEVEIGSCFNVQIEVTALSALEDLNLRLKVIYFYDAGSQVLYDQLLIDTLDVAGPQVVLLKNIVLCIPSPVRVDPFLEARITTSYIYDTTTIELTNTFYLSTVRQISYERLSSMLASANQELSRLRAEVDRLRSELGRLEARLQDAASREEQLKADLQALTLENQRLRDKVAELQTLSETLGRQLSELNERYTSLLKDYSALDERNKSLVDSYLALQKSFEELRRDYEAVSRDLVSLRSIYSDLQARHEGLRSSYEGAVKTIGELQGRLSEVERQKGVLEGMLSQALGESGFLRNVAVAQGVGIAALGGGLGLWAITRRRRRPPAPSTAPQPPPSQPSSLQPQANPPSTTALTEGEEVVAQESSEEAVQKVISGRRVTIPSRLAERLGLSIGDHVKISLLGERIVLTPIRANGLAGPQPAGPASQPQHSSGIQTSRTQSG
;
A
#
# COMPACT_ATOMS: atom_id res chain seq x y z
N MET A 1 96.98 43.60 32.38
CA MET A 1 96.40 43.86 31.04
C MET A 1 95.79 42.57 30.51
N ILE A 2 94.62 42.66 29.85
CA ILE A 2 94.22 41.87 28.65
C ILE A 2 94.31 40.32 28.69
N ARG A 3 93.11 39.67 28.75
CA ARG A 3 92.66 38.41 28.06
C ARG A 3 93.47 37.09 28.22
N TYR A 4 92.95 35.88 28.00
CA TYR A 4 91.61 35.35 27.60
C TYR A 4 91.35 33.99 28.30
N SER A 5 90.18 33.35 28.10
CA SER A 5 89.82 32.02 28.63
C SER A 5 89.28 31.09 27.52
N VAL A 6 89.55 29.78 27.61
CA VAL A 6 88.88 28.66 26.89
C VAL A 6 88.96 27.38 27.73
N GLU A 7 87.95 26.50 27.66
CA GLU A 7 87.84 25.21 28.39
C GLU A 7 87.89 23.96 27.46
N GLY A 8 88.04 22.76 28.06
CA GLY A 8 87.66 21.46 27.46
C GLY A 8 88.82 20.63 26.85
N VAL A 9 88.69 19.33 26.53
CA VAL A 9 87.63 18.29 26.70
C VAL A 9 88.33 16.90 26.79
N VAL A 10 87.57 15.79 26.89
CA VAL A 10 87.92 14.36 26.59
C VAL A 10 88.43 13.49 27.77
N SER A 11 87.95 12.25 28.01
CA SER A 11 86.62 11.64 27.78
C SER A 11 86.44 10.36 28.64
N ARG A 12 85.21 9.97 28.98
CA ARG A 12 84.89 8.70 29.68
C ARG A 12 84.66 7.55 28.67
N VAL A 13 85.71 6.95 28.11
CA VAL A 13 85.56 5.86 27.09
C VAL A 13 86.30 4.55 27.45
N GLN A 14 87.29 4.59 28.35
CA GLN A 14 88.33 3.55 28.41
C GLN A 14 88.06 2.33 29.33
N ARG A 15 86.88 2.23 29.96
CA ARG A 15 86.48 1.07 30.81
C ARG A 15 85.60 0.00 30.13
N PRO A 16 84.60 0.31 29.29
CA PRO A 16 83.83 -0.75 28.61
C PRO A 16 84.66 -1.55 27.60
N LEU A 17 85.70 -0.94 26.99
CA LEU A 17 86.49 -1.59 25.95
C LEU A 17 87.28 -2.82 26.46
N LEU A 18 87.82 -2.75 27.69
CA LEU A 18 88.57 -3.86 28.29
C LEU A 18 87.65 -5.02 28.68
N LEU A 19 86.47 -4.74 29.25
CA LEU A 19 85.48 -5.78 29.55
C LEU A 19 84.89 -6.41 28.27
N ALA A 20 84.72 -5.63 27.20
CA ALA A 20 84.34 -6.16 25.90
C ALA A 20 85.44 -7.05 25.29
N LEU A 21 86.72 -6.72 25.48
CA LEU A 21 87.84 -7.52 25.02
C LEU A 21 87.98 -8.84 25.81
N GLU A 22 87.88 -8.79 27.14
CA GLU A 22 87.84 -9.97 28.02
C GLU A 22 86.67 -10.90 27.64
N LEU A 23 85.46 -10.35 27.46
CA LEU A 23 84.28 -11.14 27.07
C LEU A 23 84.42 -11.69 25.64
N ALA A 24 85.03 -10.94 24.71
CA ALA A 24 85.30 -11.41 23.35
C ALA A 24 86.35 -12.54 23.33
N ILE A 25 87.38 -12.48 24.18
CA ILE A 25 88.36 -13.56 24.35
C ILE A 25 87.69 -14.79 24.98
N LEU A 26 86.83 -14.62 25.99
CA LEU A 26 86.06 -15.71 26.60
C LEU A 26 85.10 -16.37 25.59
N LEU A 27 84.47 -15.59 24.71
CA LEU A 27 83.64 -16.08 23.61
C LEU A 27 84.47 -16.75 22.49
N LEU A 28 85.68 -16.25 22.19
CA LEU A 28 86.59 -16.92 21.24
C LEU A 28 87.03 -18.29 21.76
N MET A 29 87.29 -18.41 23.06
CA MET A 29 87.72 -19.66 23.70
C MET A 29 86.60 -20.70 23.84
N ILE A 30 85.34 -20.35 23.56
CA ILE A 30 84.23 -21.29 23.42
C ILE A 30 84.13 -21.82 21.97
N GLY A 31 84.75 -21.14 21.00
CA GLY A 31 84.74 -21.46 19.56
C GLY A 31 85.63 -22.63 19.11
N ALA A 32 85.92 -23.61 19.98
CA ALA A 32 86.83 -24.72 19.68
C ALA A 32 86.38 -26.12 20.19
N ALA A 33 85.11 -26.30 20.54
CA ALA A 33 84.55 -27.61 20.83
C ALA A 33 83.78 -28.15 19.61
N SER A 34 84.46 -28.87 18.72
CA SER A 34 83.81 -29.64 17.65
C SER A 34 83.11 -30.88 18.22
N ALA A 35 82.00 -30.67 18.94
CA ALA A 35 81.11 -31.72 19.37
C ALA A 35 80.40 -32.31 18.13
N VAL A 36 81.03 -33.29 17.48
CA VAL A 36 80.52 -33.97 16.27
C VAL A 36 79.20 -34.67 16.61
N PRO A 37 78.03 -34.17 16.16
CA PRO A 37 76.76 -34.80 16.48
C PRO A 37 76.56 -35.98 15.52
N GLY A 38 76.50 -37.20 16.05
CA GLY A 38 76.25 -38.39 15.22
C GLY A 38 77.49 -39.09 14.68
N GLY A 39 78.63 -39.05 15.38
CA GLY A 39 79.67 -40.06 15.18
C GLY A 39 79.13 -41.45 15.53
N TYR A 40 79.13 -42.37 14.56
CA TYR A 40 78.79 -43.77 14.77
C TYR A 40 79.92 -44.45 15.54
N ASN A 41 79.57 -45.35 16.47
CA ASN A 41 80.52 -46.02 17.35
C ASN A 41 80.44 -47.53 17.11
N ILE A 42 81.50 -48.13 16.58
CA ILE A 42 81.71 -49.58 16.72
C ILE A 42 82.36 -49.80 18.09
N LEU A 43 81.82 -50.75 18.84
CA LEU A 43 82.37 -51.17 20.14
C LEU A 43 82.74 -52.65 20.06
N VAL A 44 84.01 -52.96 20.28
CA VAL A 44 84.53 -54.32 20.40
C VAL A 44 84.95 -54.51 21.85
N GLU A 45 84.23 -55.32 22.60
CA GLU A 45 84.42 -55.48 24.05
C GLU A 45 84.48 -56.96 24.45
N ASP A 46 85.57 -57.32 25.13
CA ASP A 46 85.74 -58.55 25.89
C ASP A 46 85.80 -58.17 27.38
N SER A 47 85.61 -59.18 28.25
CA SER A 47 85.83 -59.18 29.69
C SER A 47 87.07 -58.44 30.22
N ARG A 48 88.08 -58.17 29.37
CA ARG A 48 89.37 -57.58 29.72
C ARG A 48 89.76 -56.34 28.91
N ILE A 49 89.10 -56.06 27.79
CA ILE A 49 89.45 -54.92 26.91
C ILE A 49 88.23 -54.40 26.13
N LYS A 50 88.15 -53.08 25.99
CA LYS A 50 87.07 -52.34 25.33
C LYS A 50 87.67 -51.38 24.31
N ILE A 51 87.43 -51.63 23.02
CA ILE A 51 87.86 -50.79 21.90
C ILE A 51 86.64 -50.08 21.33
N ARG A 52 86.65 -48.74 21.33
CA ARG A 52 85.62 -47.90 20.71
C ARG A 52 86.20 -47.19 19.49
N LEU A 53 85.57 -47.37 18.33
CA LEU A 53 85.92 -46.72 17.08
C LEU A 53 84.78 -45.78 16.66
N THR A 54 85.04 -44.47 16.77
CA THR A 54 84.11 -43.39 16.42
C THR A 54 84.39 -42.87 15.01
N TYR A 55 83.41 -42.89 14.11
CA TYR A 55 83.53 -42.46 12.71
C TYR A 55 82.22 -41.85 12.20
N PRO A 56 82.22 -40.96 11.19
CA PRO A 56 80.98 -40.44 10.61
C PRO A 56 80.23 -41.51 9.79
N PRO A 57 78.88 -41.46 9.71
CA PRO A 57 78.08 -42.42 8.94
C PRO A 57 78.27 -42.27 7.43
N GLU A 58 78.43 -41.03 6.96
CA GLU A 58 78.55 -40.67 5.55
C GLU A 58 79.81 -39.79 5.38
N VAL A 59 80.47 -39.92 4.23
CA VAL A 59 81.69 -39.19 3.89
C VAL A 59 81.62 -38.80 2.42
N GLU A 60 81.85 -37.53 2.11
CA GLU A 60 81.84 -37.04 0.74
C GLU A 60 83.08 -37.50 -0.04
N ILE A 61 82.89 -37.88 -1.30
CA ILE A 61 83.96 -38.30 -2.19
C ILE A 61 84.88 -37.10 -2.48
N GLY A 62 86.19 -37.25 -2.25
CA GLY A 62 87.15 -36.15 -2.31
C GLY A 62 87.34 -35.37 -1.00
N SER A 63 86.61 -35.71 0.06
CA SER A 63 86.77 -35.08 1.39
C SER A 63 87.73 -35.88 2.31
N CYS A 64 88.14 -35.23 3.40
CA CYS A 64 88.84 -35.86 4.51
C CYS A 64 87.99 -35.84 5.77
N PHE A 65 88.02 -36.93 6.53
CA PHE A 65 87.22 -37.15 7.73
C PHE A 65 88.05 -37.72 8.87
N ASN A 66 87.56 -37.56 10.10
CA ASN A 66 88.24 -38.00 11.31
C ASN A 66 87.62 -39.31 11.83
N VAL A 67 88.47 -40.28 12.13
CA VAL A 67 88.14 -41.50 12.88
C VAL A 67 88.90 -41.46 14.19
N GLN A 68 88.19 -41.57 15.32
CA GLN A 68 88.79 -41.65 16.65
C GLN A 68 88.76 -43.11 17.11
N ILE A 69 89.90 -43.62 17.57
CA ILE A 69 89.99 -44.92 18.24
C ILE A 69 90.38 -44.72 19.70
N GLU A 70 89.60 -45.33 20.58
CA GLU A 70 89.81 -45.42 22.01
C GLU A 70 89.97 -46.89 22.40
N VAL A 71 90.93 -47.19 23.27
CA VAL A 71 91.22 -48.54 23.76
C VAL A 71 91.34 -48.45 25.27
N THR A 72 90.57 -49.26 25.99
CA THR A 72 90.48 -49.25 27.45
C THR A 72 90.63 -50.66 27.99
N ALA A 73 91.62 -50.89 28.85
CA ALA A 73 91.76 -52.14 29.58
C ALA A 73 90.74 -52.17 30.72
N LEU A 74 90.09 -53.31 30.91
CA LEU A 74 89.12 -53.57 31.98
C LEU A 74 89.70 -54.47 33.09
N SER A 75 90.84 -55.11 32.83
CA SER A 75 91.63 -55.89 33.77
C SER A 75 93.13 -55.61 33.56
N ALA A 76 93.99 -56.35 34.26
CA ALA A 76 95.37 -56.47 33.83
C ALA A 76 95.45 -57.14 32.44
N LEU A 77 96.44 -56.76 31.64
CA LEU A 77 96.78 -57.29 30.32
C LEU A 77 98.31 -57.39 30.19
N GLU A 78 98.77 -58.39 29.45
CA GLU A 78 100.19 -58.60 29.12
C GLU A 78 100.31 -58.65 27.58
N ASP A 79 101.41 -58.17 27.02
CA ASP A 79 101.73 -58.21 25.56
C ASP A 79 100.63 -57.64 24.62
N LEU A 80 99.94 -56.55 25.01
CA LEU A 80 98.89 -55.97 24.16
C LEU A 80 99.46 -55.42 22.84
N ASN A 81 98.98 -55.94 21.71
CA ASN A 81 99.30 -55.49 20.36
C ASN A 81 98.01 -55.14 19.59
N LEU A 82 97.99 -54.01 18.86
CA LEU A 82 96.84 -53.55 18.10
C LEU A 82 97.25 -52.95 16.76
N ARG A 83 96.72 -53.49 15.66
CA ARG A 83 96.82 -52.92 14.30
C ARG A 83 95.45 -52.49 13.80
N LEU A 84 95.35 -51.27 13.25
CA LEU A 84 94.16 -50.80 12.54
C LEU A 84 94.43 -50.72 11.05
N LYS A 85 93.56 -51.32 10.25
CA LYS A 85 93.56 -51.27 8.79
C LYS A 85 92.20 -50.82 8.28
N VAL A 86 92.18 -49.83 7.39
CA VAL A 86 90.96 -49.27 6.78
C VAL A 86 91.07 -49.36 5.26
N ILE A 87 90.04 -49.88 4.61
CA ILE A 87 90.01 -50.18 3.17
C ILE A 87 88.76 -49.53 2.57
N TYR A 88 88.97 -48.73 1.53
CA TYR A 88 87.94 -48.15 0.67
C TYR A 88 87.62 -49.12 -0.48
N PHE A 89 86.34 -49.24 -0.82
CA PHE A 89 85.84 -50.07 -1.92
C PHE A 89 85.06 -49.19 -2.88
N TYR A 90 85.20 -49.45 -4.18
CA TYR A 90 84.53 -48.73 -5.27
C TYR A 90 84.19 -49.71 -6.41
N ASP A 91 83.38 -49.28 -7.37
CA ASP A 91 82.73 -50.12 -8.40
C ASP A 91 83.64 -51.11 -9.17
N ALA A 92 84.95 -50.87 -9.20
CA ALA A 92 85.93 -51.67 -9.93
C ALA A 92 87.16 -52.09 -9.09
N GLY A 93 87.14 -51.96 -7.76
CA GLY A 93 88.29 -52.35 -6.93
C GLY A 93 88.24 -51.92 -5.46
N SER A 94 89.38 -52.03 -4.79
CA SER A 94 89.57 -51.56 -3.42
C SER A 94 90.97 -51.00 -3.19
N GLN A 95 91.08 -50.08 -2.22
CA GLN A 95 92.30 -49.37 -1.88
C GLN A 95 92.44 -49.27 -0.36
N VAL A 96 93.61 -49.60 0.17
CA VAL A 96 93.91 -49.39 1.60
C VAL A 96 94.11 -47.89 1.85
N LEU A 97 93.28 -47.30 2.71
CA LEU A 97 93.42 -45.89 3.15
C LEU A 97 94.34 -45.75 4.36
N TYR A 98 94.42 -46.79 5.20
CA TYR A 98 95.22 -46.80 6.43
C TYR A 98 95.64 -48.22 6.79
N ASP A 99 96.88 -48.41 7.25
CA ASP A 99 97.38 -49.65 7.85
C ASP A 99 98.54 -49.28 8.80
N GLN A 100 98.27 -49.21 10.10
CA GLN A 100 99.29 -48.90 11.11
C GLN A 100 99.12 -49.76 12.36
N LEU A 101 100.26 -50.07 12.98
CA LEU A 101 100.33 -50.52 14.36
C LEU A 101 100.04 -49.31 15.27
N LEU A 102 99.21 -49.52 16.29
CA LEU A 102 98.71 -48.48 17.20
C LEU A 102 99.13 -48.71 18.65
N ILE A 103 99.29 -49.98 19.04
CA ILE A 103 99.88 -50.42 20.31
C ILE A 103 100.82 -51.58 19.95
N ASP A 104 102.03 -51.58 20.51
CA ASP A 104 103.04 -52.62 20.33
C ASP A 104 103.55 -53.03 21.71
N THR A 105 103.45 -54.32 22.03
CA THR A 105 103.82 -54.98 23.30
C THR A 105 103.68 -54.09 24.55
N LEU A 106 102.45 -53.87 25.01
CA LEU A 106 102.18 -53.07 26.21
C LEU A 106 101.51 -53.88 27.32
N ASP A 107 102.16 -53.93 28.48
CA ASP A 107 101.60 -54.46 29.70
C ASP A 107 100.79 -53.40 30.45
N VAL A 108 99.67 -53.82 31.04
CA VAL A 108 98.73 -52.94 31.74
C VAL A 108 98.37 -53.57 33.07
N ALA A 109 98.64 -52.88 34.18
CA ALA A 109 98.49 -53.45 35.54
C ALA A 109 97.04 -53.42 36.09
N GLY A 110 96.09 -52.76 35.42
CA GLY A 110 94.72 -52.62 35.91
C GLY A 110 93.82 -51.79 34.98
N PRO A 111 92.56 -51.50 35.38
CA PRO A 111 91.58 -50.88 34.50
C PRO A 111 91.92 -49.42 34.18
N GLN A 112 92.24 -49.11 32.92
CA GLN A 112 92.61 -47.75 32.48
C GLN A 112 92.41 -47.56 30.96
N VAL A 113 92.27 -46.32 30.51
CA VAL A 113 92.37 -45.98 29.08
C VAL A 113 93.83 -46.15 28.65
N VAL A 114 94.05 -46.94 27.61
CA VAL A 114 95.37 -47.33 27.09
C VAL A 114 95.76 -46.48 25.88
N LEU A 115 94.81 -46.19 24.99
CA LEU A 115 95.02 -45.37 23.80
C LEU A 115 93.80 -44.51 23.53
N LEU A 116 94.02 -43.25 23.15
CA LEU A 116 93.01 -42.40 22.51
C LEU A 116 93.70 -41.65 21.36
N LYS A 117 93.36 -41.99 20.11
CA LYS A 117 94.02 -41.44 18.91
C LYS A 117 93.00 -41.02 17.86
N ASN A 118 93.15 -39.80 17.36
CA ASN A 118 92.41 -39.31 16.21
C ASN A 118 93.22 -39.56 14.93
N ILE A 119 92.57 -40.06 13.89
CA ILE A 119 93.17 -40.47 12.62
C ILE A 119 92.39 -39.76 11.50
N VAL A 120 93.11 -39.01 10.65
CA VAL A 120 92.52 -38.36 9.48
C VAL A 120 92.61 -39.31 8.30
N LEU A 121 91.48 -39.56 7.63
CA LEU A 121 91.37 -40.38 6.42
C LEU A 121 90.79 -39.54 5.29
N CYS A 122 91.27 -39.71 4.07
CA CYS A 122 90.78 -38.96 2.91
C CYS A 122 90.28 -39.93 1.83
N ILE A 123 89.09 -39.68 1.27
CA ILE A 123 88.57 -40.44 0.14
C ILE A 123 89.09 -39.80 -1.15
N PRO A 124 89.77 -40.55 -2.04
CA PRO A 124 90.23 -40.00 -3.31
C PRO A 124 89.04 -39.60 -4.18
N SER A 125 89.11 -38.44 -4.83
CA SER A 125 88.12 -38.07 -5.84
C SER A 125 88.41 -38.82 -7.15
N PRO A 126 87.47 -39.63 -7.69
CA PRO A 126 87.65 -40.31 -8.95
C PRO A 126 87.55 -39.28 -10.08
N VAL A 127 88.71 -38.90 -10.63
CA VAL A 127 88.79 -38.04 -11.82
C VAL A 127 88.17 -38.78 -12.99
N ARG A 128 86.87 -38.56 -13.23
CA ARG A 128 86.19 -39.06 -14.43
C ARG A 128 86.75 -38.33 -15.64
N VAL A 129 87.62 -39.03 -16.37
CA VAL A 129 88.00 -38.65 -17.72
C VAL A 129 86.74 -38.75 -18.58
N ASP A 130 86.20 -37.60 -19.02
CA ASP A 130 85.07 -37.54 -19.95
C ASP A 130 85.43 -38.38 -21.18
N PRO A 131 84.61 -39.37 -21.59
CA PRO A 131 84.94 -40.22 -22.73
C PRO A 131 85.06 -39.37 -23.99
N PHE A 132 86.17 -39.50 -24.71
CA PHE A 132 86.47 -38.72 -25.91
C PHE A 132 86.79 -39.62 -27.10
N LEU A 133 86.59 -39.09 -28.30
CA LEU A 133 86.98 -39.74 -29.54
C LEU A 133 88.41 -39.35 -29.92
N GLU A 134 89.32 -40.31 -29.90
CA GLU A 134 90.64 -40.21 -30.52
C GLU A 134 90.55 -40.69 -31.98
N ALA A 135 91.04 -39.90 -32.93
CA ALA A 135 91.28 -40.33 -34.29
C ALA A 135 92.79 -40.43 -34.53
N ARG A 136 93.27 -41.63 -34.85
CA ARG A 136 94.66 -41.87 -35.23
C ARG A 136 94.72 -42.14 -36.73
N ILE A 137 95.49 -41.33 -37.45
CA ILE A 137 95.73 -41.49 -38.88
C ILE A 137 97.17 -41.93 -39.05
N THR A 138 97.36 -43.16 -39.52
CA THR A 138 98.65 -43.69 -39.95
C THR A 138 98.65 -43.79 -41.47
N THR A 139 99.72 -43.36 -42.12
CA THR A 139 99.91 -43.44 -43.57
C THR A 139 101.37 -43.75 -43.85
N SER A 140 101.62 -44.91 -44.47
CA SER A 140 102.93 -45.28 -44.97
C SER A 140 103.03 -45.00 -46.47
N TYR A 141 104.17 -44.47 -46.90
CA TYR A 141 104.48 -44.24 -48.31
C TYR A 141 105.96 -44.50 -48.57
N ILE A 142 106.30 -44.86 -49.81
CA ILE A 142 107.69 -45.16 -50.20
C ILE A 142 108.26 -43.95 -50.93
N TYR A 143 109.41 -43.45 -50.46
CA TYR A 143 110.20 -42.42 -51.11
C TYR A 143 111.66 -42.86 -51.15
N ASP A 144 112.28 -42.79 -52.33
CA ASP A 144 113.67 -43.19 -52.59
C ASP A 144 114.06 -44.54 -51.95
N THR A 145 113.25 -45.57 -52.20
CA THR A 145 113.31 -46.94 -51.63
C THR A 145 113.08 -47.08 -50.12
N THR A 146 113.01 -45.98 -49.35
CA THR A 146 112.65 -46.02 -47.93
C THR A 146 111.14 -45.90 -47.70
N THR A 147 110.57 -46.77 -46.86
CA THR A 147 109.19 -46.62 -46.38
C THR A 147 109.17 -45.63 -45.21
N ILE A 148 108.42 -44.55 -45.37
CA ILE A 148 108.20 -43.53 -44.33
C ILE A 148 106.80 -43.72 -43.78
N GLU A 149 106.68 -43.88 -42.45
CA GLU A 149 105.39 -43.96 -41.77
C GLU A 149 105.08 -42.65 -41.03
N LEU A 150 104.03 -41.97 -41.47
CA LEU A 150 103.46 -40.82 -40.77
C LEU A 150 102.30 -41.30 -39.90
N THR A 151 102.44 -41.23 -38.57
CA THR A 151 101.31 -41.40 -37.64
C THR A 151 101.04 -40.08 -36.93
N ASN A 152 99.78 -39.64 -36.96
CA ASN A 152 99.33 -38.47 -36.21
C ASN A 152 98.02 -38.77 -35.46
N THR A 153 97.84 -38.16 -34.31
CA THR A 153 96.76 -38.43 -33.37
C THR A 153 96.00 -37.14 -33.06
N PHE A 154 94.69 -37.17 -33.26
CA PHE A 154 93.79 -36.03 -33.12
C PHE A 154 92.69 -36.32 -32.10
N TYR A 155 92.44 -35.38 -31.19
CA TYR A 155 91.24 -35.39 -30.34
C TYR A 155 90.07 -34.80 -31.14
N LEU A 156 89.01 -35.58 -31.38
CA LEU A 156 87.85 -35.14 -32.16
C LEU A 156 86.81 -34.41 -31.30
N SER A 157 86.24 -35.08 -30.28
CA SER A 157 85.17 -34.53 -29.45
C SER A 157 84.93 -35.33 -28.17
N THR A 158 84.25 -34.73 -27.18
CA THR A 158 83.73 -35.44 -26.00
C THR A 158 82.42 -36.16 -26.33
N VAL A 159 82.35 -37.45 -26.05
CA VAL A 159 81.14 -38.29 -26.16
C VAL A 159 80.21 -37.95 -24.99
N ARG A 160 78.93 -37.69 -25.29
CA ARG A 160 77.88 -37.39 -24.29
C ARG A 160 76.60 -38.13 -24.66
N GLN A 161 75.84 -38.60 -23.67
CA GLN A 161 74.57 -39.32 -23.90
C GLN A 161 73.51 -38.47 -24.60
N ILE A 162 73.53 -37.15 -24.38
CA ILE A 162 72.66 -36.16 -25.01
C ILE A 162 73.54 -34.96 -25.41
N SER A 163 73.37 -34.41 -26.61
CA SER A 163 74.07 -33.20 -27.05
C SER A 163 73.50 -31.96 -26.35
N TYR A 164 74.34 -30.93 -26.16
CA TYR A 164 73.90 -29.65 -25.58
C TYR A 164 72.73 -29.04 -26.37
N GLU A 165 72.79 -29.10 -27.70
CA GLU A 165 71.72 -28.65 -28.60
C GLU A 165 70.37 -29.36 -28.34
N ARG A 166 70.38 -30.70 -28.20
CA ARG A 166 69.17 -31.46 -27.91
C ARG A 166 68.61 -31.13 -26.52
N LEU A 167 69.49 -30.94 -25.53
CA LEU A 167 69.11 -30.50 -24.19
C LEU A 167 68.52 -29.09 -24.20
N SER A 168 69.11 -28.14 -24.94
CA SER A 168 68.59 -26.77 -25.04
C SER A 168 67.25 -26.71 -25.78
N SER A 169 67.05 -27.57 -26.79
CA SER A 169 65.77 -27.72 -27.49
C SER A 169 64.68 -28.27 -26.57
N MET A 170 64.98 -29.31 -25.78
CA MET A 170 64.06 -29.84 -24.77
C MET A 170 63.70 -28.79 -23.70
N LEU A 171 64.68 -28.01 -23.22
CA LEU A 171 64.47 -26.92 -22.28
C LEU A 171 63.61 -25.79 -22.87
N ALA A 172 63.82 -25.42 -24.14
CA ALA A 172 63.00 -24.44 -24.84
C ALA A 172 61.54 -24.91 -24.98
N SER A 173 61.33 -26.18 -25.34
CA SER A 173 60.00 -26.79 -25.42
C SER A 173 59.28 -26.78 -24.06
N ALA A 174 59.96 -27.21 -22.99
CA ALA A 174 59.40 -27.21 -21.64
C ALA A 174 59.08 -25.79 -21.13
N ASN A 175 59.91 -24.79 -21.45
CA ASN A 175 59.63 -23.39 -21.13
C ASN A 175 58.45 -22.83 -21.91
N GLN A 176 58.25 -23.23 -23.17
CA GLN A 176 57.07 -22.87 -23.95
C GLN A 176 55.80 -23.49 -23.37
N GLU A 177 55.84 -24.76 -22.96
CA GLU A 177 54.73 -25.46 -22.32
C GLU A 177 54.36 -24.86 -20.96
N LEU A 178 55.35 -24.60 -20.10
CA LEU A 178 55.16 -23.86 -18.83
C LEU A 178 54.53 -22.47 -19.06
N SER A 179 54.89 -21.78 -20.15
CA SER A 179 54.31 -20.49 -20.49
C SER A 179 52.84 -20.60 -20.92
N ARG A 180 52.47 -21.65 -21.68
CA ARG A 180 51.07 -21.95 -22.03
C ARG A 180 50.24 -22.32 -20.80
N LEU A 181 50.77 -23.19 -19.94
CA LEU A 181 50.09 -23.64 -18.72
C LEU A 181 49.85 -22.49 -17.73
N ARG A 182 50.80 -21.56 -17.60
CA ARG A 182 50.61 -20.32 -16.81
C ARG A 182 49.48 -19.45 -17.37
N ALA A 183 49.48 -19.20 -18.68
CA ALA A 183 48.42 -18.43 -19.33
C ALA A 183 47.02 -19.06 -19.14
N GLU A 184 46.92 -20.39 -19.21
CA GLU A 184 45.66 -21.09 -18.96
C GLU A 184 45.23 -21.06 -17.48
N VAL A 185 46.18 -21.15 -16.53
CA VAL A 185 45.88 -20.96 -15.10
C VAL A 185 45.35 -19.55 -14.81
N ASP A 186 45.97 -18.51 -15.39
CA ASP A 186 45.54 -17.12 -15.19
C ASP A 186 44.21 -16.81 -15.92
N ARG A 187 43.95 -17.48 -17.05
CA ARG A 187 42.64 -17.51 -17.69
C ARG A 187 41.58 -18.16 -16.77
N LEU A 188 41.83 -19.36 -16.27
CA LEU A 188 40.88 -20.09 -15.41
C LEU A 188 40.58 -19.33 -14.11
N ARG A 189 41.58 -18.66 -13.51
CA ARG A 189 41.38 -17.72 -12.40
C ARG A 189 40.44 -16.57 -12.77
N SER A 190 40.61 -16.00 -13.95
CA SER A 190 39.77 -14.90 -14.46
C SER A 190 38.33 -15.36 -14.75
N GLU A 191 38.15 -16.57 -15.28
CA GLU A 191 36.83 -17.17 -15.49
C GLU A 191 36.15 -17.54 -14.17
N LEU A 192 36.90 -18.04 -13.18
CA LEU A 192 36.42 -18.36 -11.83
C LEU A 192 35.95 -17.10 -11.08
N GLY A 193 36.77 -16.03 -11.02
CA GLY A 193 36.36 -14.77 -10.39
C GLY A 193 35.16 -14.11 -11.07
N ARG A 194 35.02 -14.27 -12.40
CA ARG A 194 33.81 -13.86 -13.13
C ARG A 194 32.59 -14.71 -12.76
N LEU A 195 32.77 -15.99 -12.44
CA LEU A 195 31.69 -16.88 -12.01
C LEU A 195 31.23 -16.55 -10.58
N GLU A 196 32.17 -16.30 -9.67
CA GLU A 196 31.91 -15.84 -8.29
C GLU A 196 31.13 -14.52 -8.28
N ALA A 197 31.58 -13.52 -9.05
CA ALA A 197 30.88 -12.23 -9.17
C ALA A 197 29.44 -12.39 -9.70
N ARG A 198 29.22 -13.32 -10.65
CA ARG A 198 27.86 -13.64 -11.15
C ARG A 198 27.00 -14.38 -10.12
N LEU A 199 27.60 -15.21 -9.27
CA LEU A 199 26.90 -15.90 -8.18
C LEU A 199 26.47 -14.92 -7.09
N GLN A 200 27.34 -13.96 -6.73
CA GLN A 200 27.02 -12.90 -5.77
C GLN A 200 25.96 -11.92 -6.31
N ASP A 201 26.02 -11.57 -7.59
CA ASP A 201 24.99 -10.80 -8.30
C ASP A 201 23.64 -11.56 -8.30
N ALA A 202 23.63 -12.86 -8.63
CA ALA A 202 22.43 -13.69 -8.59
C ALA A 202 21.83 -13.79 -7.17
N ALA A 203 22.66 -14.01 -6.14
CA ALA A 203 22.21 -14.10 -4.75
C ALA A 203 21.61 -12.78 -4.24
N SER A 204 22.19 -11.63 -4.60
CA SER A 204 21.63 -10.33 -4.20
C SER A 204 20.29 -10.03 -4.88
N ARG A 205 20.10 -10.47 -6.13
CA ARG A 205 18.79 -10.41 -6.82
C ARG A 205 17.76 -11.37 -6.24
N GLU A 206 18.17 -12.56 -5.80
CA GLU A 206 17.26 -13.50 -5.13
C GLU A 206 16.68 -12.90 -3.84
N GLU A 207 17.51 -12.21 -3.06
CA GLU A 207 17.07 -11.55 -1.82
C GLU A 207 16.19 -10.32 -2.09
N GLN A 208 16.50 -9.53 -3.13
CA GLN A 208 15.61 -8.46 -3.63
C GLN A 208 14.24 -9.02 -4.04
N LEU A 209 14.21 -10.09 -4.82
CA LEU A 209 12.97 -10.75 -5.25
C LEU A 209 12.14 -11.30 -4.08
N LYS A 210 12.77 -11.78 -3.00
CA LYS A 210 12.05 -12.16 -1.77
C LYS A 210 11.44 -10.95 -1.06
N ALA A 211 12.18 -9.85 -0.94
CA ALA A 211 11.68 -8.62 -0.32
C ALA A 211 10.50 -8.04 -1.12
N ASP A 212 10.61 -7.97 -2.45
CA ASP A 212 9.54 -7.53 -3.34
C ASP A 212 8.31 -8.45 -3.23
N LEU A 213 8.50 -9.77 -3.22
CA LEU A 213 7.39 -10.73 -3.06
C LEU A 213 6.69 -10.57 -1.71
N GLN A 214 7.42 -10.32 -0.62
CA GLN A 214 6.83 -10.02 0.70
C GLN A 214 6.05 -8.69 0.67
N ALA A 215 6.60 -7.64 0.05
CA ALA A 215 5.93 -6.35 -0.09
C ALA A 215 4.63 -6.46 -0.91
N LEU A 216 4.66 -7.12 -2.08
CA LEU A 216 3.48 -7.40 -2.90
C LEU A 216 2.46 -8.27 -2.17
N THR A 217 2.90 -9.20 -1.31
CA THR A 217 1.99 -10.03 -0.48
C THR A 217 1.24 -9.19 0.55
N LEU A 218 1.95 -8.29 1.23
CA LEU A 218 1.36 -7.35 2.20
C LEU A 218 0.41 -6.35 1.52
N GLU A 219 0.76 -5.85 0.33
CA GLU A 219 -0.13 -4.99 -0.46
C GLU A 219 -1.38 -5.75 -0.91
N ASN A 220 -1.26 -7.00 -1.36
CA ASN A 220 -2.41 -7.84 -1.74
C ASN A 220 -3.33 -8.14 -0.55
N GLN A 221 -2.80 -8.28 0.67
CA GLN A 221 -3.61 -8.38 1.90
C GLN A 221 -4.36 -7.07 2.12
N ARG A 222 -3.65 -5.94 2.19
CA ARG A 222 -4.25 -4.60 2.40
C ARG A 222 -5.30 -4.22 1.34
N LEU A 223 -5.14 -4.66 0.10
CA LEU A 223 -6.13 -4.46 -0.97
C LEU A 223 -7.37 -5.35 -0.77
N ARG A 224 -7.23 -6.59 -0.29
CA ARG A 224 -8.37 -7.44 0.07
C ARG A 224 -9.14 -6.88 1.26
N ASP A 225 -8.44 -6.38 2.27
CA ASP A 225 -9.05 -5.76 3.44
C ASP A 225 -9.90 -4.54 3.04
N LYS A 226 -9.35 -3.65 2.19
CA LYS A 226 -10.08 -2.52 1.60
C LYS A 226 -11.28 -2.95 0.75
N VAL A 227 -11.19 -4.06 0.01
CA VAL A 227 -12.33 -4.57 -0.77
C VAL A 227 -13.44 -5.10 0.15
N ALA A 228 -13.10 -5.77 1.25
CA ALA A 228 -14.06 -6.21 2.26
C ALA A 228 -14.70 -5.01 2.99
N GLU A 229 -13.91 -4.00 3.35
CA GLU A 229 -14.39 -2.72 3.91
C GLU A 229 -15.40 -2.05 2.95
N LEU A 230 -15.03 -1.86 1.68
CA LEU A 230 -15.93 -1.28 0.67
C LEU A 230 -17.18 -2.11 0.42
N GLN A 231 -17.11 -3.44 0.53
CA GLN A 231 -18.29 -4.32 0.46
C GLN A 231 -19.25 -4.08 1.64
N THR A 232 -18.74 -4.07 2.88
CA THR A 232 -19.58 -3.82 4.06
C THR A 232 -20.17 -2.40 4.10
N LEU A 233 -19.43 -1.39 3.62
CA LEU A 233 -19.94 -0.04 3.39
C LEU A 233 -21.05 -0.02 2.33
N SER A 234 -20.85 -0.69 1.19
CA SER A 234 -21.86 -0.80 0.12
C SER A 234 -23.15 -1.47 0.59
N GLU A 235 -23.06 -2.57 1.34
CA GLU A 235 -24.22 -3.19 1.96
C GLU A 235 -24.93 -2.27 2.96
N THR A 236 -24.17 -1.53 3.76
CA THR A 236 -24.71 -0.62 4.78
C THR A 236 -25.45 0.56 4.15
N LEU A 237 -24.88 1.16 3.09
CA LEU A 237 -25.54 2.17 2.27
C LEU A 237 -26.79 1.60 1.57
N GLY A 238 -26.74 0.35 1.10
CA GLY A 238 -27.90 -0.35 0.53
C GLY A 238 -29.05 -0.54 1.54
N ARG A 239 -28.73 -0.93 2.78
CA ARG A 239 -29.70 -1.03 3.90
C ARG A 239 -30.31 0.33 4.21
N GLN A 240 -29.49 1.37 4.36
CA GLN A 240 -29.93 2.74 4.62
C GLN A 240 -30.83 3.30 3.50
N LEU A 241 -30.50 3.01 2.23
CA LEU A 241 -31.31 3.42 1.09
C LEU A 241 -32.68 2.70 1.06
N SER A 242 -32.72 1.41 1.42
CA SER A 242 -33.97 0.65 1.55
C SER A 242 -34.84 1.23 2.66
N GLU A 243 -34.27 1.49 3.84
CA GLU A 243 -34.99 2.06 4.98
C GLU A 243 -35.50 3.48 4.67
N LEU A 244 -34.69 4.31 4.02
CA LEU A 244 -35.09 5.66 3.59
C LEU A 244 -36.25 5.60 2.57
N ASN A 245 -36.22 4.65 1.63
CA ASN A 245 -37.29 4.42 0.68
C ASN A 245 -38.57 3.92 1.36
N GLU A 246 -38.48 2.99 2.32
CA GLU A 246 -39.62 2.55 3.12
C GLU A 246 -40.26 3.71 3.90
N ARG A 247 -39.44 4.49 4.62
CA ARG A 247 -39.86 5.73 5.33
C ARG A 247 -40.55 6.71 4.38
N TYR A 248 -40.00 6.93 3.18
CA TYR A 248 -40.59 7.79 2.14
C TYR A 248 -41.96 7.25 1.67
N THR A 249 -42.11 5.94 1.43
CA THR A 249 -43.40 5.36 1.03
C THR A 249 -44.44 5.35 2.16
N SER A 250 -44.02 5.33 3.44
CA SER A 250 -44.95 5.57 4.56
C SER A 250 -45.41 7.01 4.56
N LEU A 251 -44.47 7.97 4.55
CA LEU A 251 -44.77 9.41 4.57
C LEU A 251 -45.70 9.82 3.42
N LEU A 252 -45.56 9.22 2.24
CA LEU A 252 -46.46 9.44 1.10
C LEU A 252 -47.90 8.94 1.35
N LYS A 253 -48.06 7.80 2.04
CA LYS A 253 -49.38 7.29 2.46
C LYS A 253 -49.98 8.19 3.55
N ASP A 254 -49.18 8.55 4.55
CA ASP A 254 -49.58 9.42 5.65
C ASP A 254 -50.03 10.80 5.13
N TYR A 255 -49.31 11.35 4.15
CA TYR A 255 -49.71 12.56 3.42
C TYR A 255 -51.04 12.39 2.67
N SER A 256 -51.24 11.29 1.93
CA SER A 256 -52.52 11.06 1.24
C SER A 256 -53.71 10.92 2.21
N ALA A 257 -53.52 10.24 3.34
CA ALA A 257 -54.54 10.11 4.37
C ALA A 257 -54.82 11.44 5.09
N LEU A 258 -53.82 12.33 5.19
CA LEU A 258 -54.00 13.68 5.73
C LEU A 258 -54.77 14.59 4.76
N ASP A 259 -54.51 14.48 3.45
CA ASP A 259 -55.25 15.19 2.40
C ASP A 259 -56.72 14.75 2.33
N GLU A 260 -57.01 13.44 2.41
CA GLU A 260 -58.39 12.93 2.53
C GLU A 260 -59.10 13.43 3.79
N ARG A 261 -58.41 13.43 4.95
CA ARG A 261 -58.93 14.01 6.19
C ARG A 261 -59.21 15.50 6.04
N ASN A 262 -58.32 16.26 5.40
CA ASN A 262 -58.51 17.69 5.18
C ASN A 262 -59.71 17.98 4.26
N LYS A 263 -59.89 17.20 3.18
CA LYS A 263 -61.07 17.28 2.30
C LYS A 263 -62.36 17.01 3.07
N SER A 264 -62.44 15.89 3.80
CA SER A 264 -63.63 15.56 4.60
C SER A 264 -63.91 16.57 5.73
N LEU A 265 -62.87 17.21 6.29
CA LEU A 265 -63.02 18.30 7.26
C LEU A 265 -63.62 19.55 6.60
N VAL A 266 -63.15 19.93 5.39
CA VAL A 266 -63.72 21.03 4.59
C VAL A 266 -65.19 20.74 4.22
N ASP A 267 -65.52 19.53 3.78
CA ASP A 267 -66.90 19.13 3.51
C ASP A 267 -67.78 19.21 4.76
N SER A 268 -67.26 18.78 5.92
CA SER A 268 -67.98 18.87 7.20
C SER A 268 -68.20 20.33 7.64
N TYR A 269 -67.24 21.22 7.38
CA TYR A 269 -67.35 22.65 7.64
C TYR A 269 -68.41 23.30 6.75
N LEU A 270 -68.44 22.97 5.46
CA LEU A 270 -69.45 23.45 4.50
C LEU A 270 -70.86 22.91 4.83
N ALA A 271 -70.97 21.68 5.34
CA ALA A 271 -72.23 21.14 5.84
C ALA A 271 -72.70 21.85 7.12
N LEU A 272 -71.78 22.09 8.07
CA LEU A 272 -72.07 22.82 9.30
C LEU A 272 -72.50 24.26 9.00
N GLN A 273 -71.83 24.96 8.08
CA GLN A 273 -72.22 26.30 7.63
C GLN A 273 -73.65 26.32 7.08
N LYS A 274 -74.03 25.37 6.23
CA LYS A 274 -75.41 25.27 5.71
C LYS A 274 -76.42 25.06 6.84
N SER A 275 -76.14 24.16 7.78
CA SER A 275 -77.04 23.93 8.93
C SER A 275 -77.16 25.16 9.84
N PHE A 276 -76.12 25.99 9.94
CA PHE A 276 -76.15 27.26 10.65
C PHE A 276 -76.98 28.33 9.90
N GLU A 277 -76.87 28.40 8.57
CA GLU A 277 -77.72 29.25 7.73
C GLU A 277 -79.20 28.84 7.76
N GLU A 278 -79.48 27.53 7.83
CA GLU A 278 -80.83 26.97 7.98
C GLU A 278 -81.40 27.27 9.37
N LEU A 279 -80.68 26.93 10.46
CA LEU A 279 -81.07 27.24 11.84
C LEU A 279 -81.30 28.74 12.06
N ARG A 280 -80.53 29.60 11.37
CA ARG A 280 -80.74 31.04 11.38
C ARG A 280 -82.06 31.44 10.70
N ARG A 281 -82.41 30.85 9.55
CA ARG A 281 -83.71 31.10 8.88
C ARG A 281 -84.88 30.62 9.74
N ASP A 282 -84.73 29.50 10.43
CA ASP A 282 -85.74 28.97 11.35
C ASP A 282 -85.90 29.89 12.57
N TYR A 283 -84.80 30.41 13.13
CA TYR A 283 -84.86 31.44 14.18
C TYR A 283 -85.54 32.73 13.69
N GLU A 284 -85.21 33.21 12.48
CA GLU A 284 -85.86 34.35 11.84
C GLU A 284 -87.33 34.07 11.48
N ALA A 285 -87.77 32.82 11.38
CA ALA A 285 -89.18 32.42 11.25
C ALA A 285 -89.91 32.39 12.60
N VAL A 286 -89.38 31.66 13.59
CA VAL A 286 -89.94 31.60 14.95
C VAL A 286 -90.02 32.99 15.59
N SER A 287 -89.08 33.89 15.31
CA SER A 287 -89.15 35.29 15.76
C SER A 287 -90.36 36.03 15.17
N ARG A 288 -90.67 35.84 13.88
CA ARG A 288 -91.87 36.40 13.24
C ARG A 288 -93.15 35.77 13.78
N ASP A 289 -93.16 34.47 14.04
CA ASP A 289 -94.31 33.78 14.62
C ASP A 289 -94.57 34.19 16.08
N LEU A 290 -93.54 34.47 16.88
CA LEU A 290 -93.71 35.04 18.21
C LEU A 290 -94.29 36.47 18.15
N VAL A 291 -93.93 37.27 17.15
CA VAL A 291 -94.54 38.59 16.91
C VAL A 291 -96.00 38.46 16.46
N SER A 292 -96.33 37.50 15.60
CA SER A 292 -97.71 37.28 15.14
C SER A 292 -98.60 36.72 16.26
N LEU A 293 -98.11 35.75 17.04
CA LEU A 293 -98.77 35.24 18.26
C LEU A 293 -99.00 36.33 19.29
N ARG A 294 -98.03 37.23 19.51
CA ARG A 294 -98.20 38.38 20.41
C ARG A 294 -99.27 39.34 19.92
N SER A 295 -99.34 39.59 18.60
CA SER A 295 -100.39 40.40 17.99
C SER A 295 -101.78 39.76 18.16
N ILE A 296 -101.91 38.47 17.86
CA ILE A 296 -103.13 37.67 18.06
C ILE A 296 -103.56 37.68 19.54
N TYR A 297 -102.62 37.57 20.48
CA TYR A 297 -102.91 37.65 21.91
C TYR A 297 -103.46 39.03 22.29
N SER A 298 -102.88 40.13 21.78
CA SER A 298 -103.41 41.48 22.03
C SER A 298 -104.77 41.75 21.39
N ASP A 299 -105.06 41.22 20.20
CA ASP A 299 -106.38 41.27 19.58
C ASP A 299 -107.40 40.43 20.38
N LEU A 300 -107.03 39.22 20.81
CA LEU A 300 -107.88 38.38 21.65
C LEU A 300 -108.17 39.03 23.01
N GLN A 301 -107.19 39.71 23.62
CA GLN A 301 -107.37 40.50 24.83
C GLN A 301 -108.34 41.67 24.57
N ALA A 302 -108.13 42.47 23.53
CA ALA A 302 -109.00 43.59 23.17
C ALA A 302 -110.44 43.14 22.88
N ARG A 303 -110.61 41.98 22.21
CA ARG A 303 -111.93 41.34 22.01
C ARG A 303 -112.54 40.87 23.33
N HIS A 304 -111.75 40.33 24.26
CA HIS A 304 -112.25 39.91 25.58
C HIS A 304 -112.71 41.11 26.42
N GLU A 305 -111.95 42.21 26.39
CA GLU A 305 -112.31 43.49 27.02
C GLU A 305 -113.55 44.12 26.38
N GLY A 306 -113.65 44.12 25.05
CA GLY A 306 -114.84 44.58 24.32
C GLY A 306 -116.08 43.71 24.58
N LEU A 307 -115.90 42.38 24.67
CA LEU A 307 -116.98 41.45 25.01
C LEU A 307 -117.42 41.64 26.46
N ARG A 308 -116.49 41.86 27.40
CA ARG A 308 -116.77 42.21 28.80
C ARG A 308 -117.56 43.51 28.90
N SER A 309 -117.16 44.55 28.17
CA SER A 309 -117.90 45.81 28.09
C SER A 309 -119.31 45.62 27.49
N SER A 310 -119.45 44.74 26.50
CA SER A 310 -120.74 44.38 25.90
C SER A 310 -121.64 43.60 26.88
N TYR A 311 -121.06 42.70 27.68
CA TYR A 311 -121.77 42.02 28.78
C TYR A 311 -122.21 43.01 29.87
N GLU A 312 -121.35 43.95 30.26
CA GLU A 312 -121.71 44.99 31.24
C GLU A 312 -122.82 45.91 30.71
N GLY A 313 -122.76 46.26 29.41
CA GLY A 313 -123.84 46.95 28.71
C GLY A 313 -125.14 46.14 28.69
N ALA A 314 -125.08 44.84 28.41
CA ALA A 314 -126.23 43.94 28.43
C ALA A 314 -126.83 43.77 29.84
N VAL A 315 -125.99 43.75 30.89
CA VAL A 315 -126.47 43.73 32.29
C VAL A 315 -127.16 45.06 32.63
N LYS A 316 -126.64 46.20 32.15
CA LYS A 316 -127.30 47.51 32.32
C LYS A 316 -128.64 47.57 31.59
N THR A 317 -128.73 47.12 30.33
CA THR A 317 -130.01 47.11 29.60
C THR A 317 -130.99 46.06 30.15
N ILE A 318 -130.53 44.94 30.71
CA ILE A 318 -131.39 44.03 31.49
C ILE A 318 -131.91 44.74 32.75
N GLY A 319 -131.09 45.49 33.46
CA GLY A 319 -131.52 46.31 34.61
C GLY A 319 -132.52 47.41 34.23
N GLU A 320 -132.29 48.11 33.11
CA GLU A 320 -133.25 49.06 32.54
C GLU A 320 -134.57 48.40 32.13
N LEU A 321 -134.51 47.21 31.51
CA LEU A 321 -135.70 46.45 31.13
C LEU A 321 -136.45 45.92 32.37
N GLN A 322 -135.76 45.50 33.42
CA GLN A 322 -136.37 45.15 34.71
C GLN A 322 -137.01 46.37 35.38
N GLY A 323 -136.35 47.54 35.34
CA GLY A 323 -136.93 48.81 35.78
C GLY A 323 -138.21 49.14 35.01
N ARG A 324 -138.16 49.05 33.67
CA ARG A 324 -139.35 49.25 32.81
C ARG A 324 -140.42 48.19 33.03
N LEU A 325 -140.08 46.95 33.39
CA LEU A 325 -141.04 45.91 33.76
C LEU A 325 -141.77 46.31 35.05
N SER A 326 -141.03 46.72 36.09
CA SER A 326 -141.61 47.15 37.37
C SER A 326 -142.47 48.42 37.23
N GLU A 327 -142.13 49.31 36.29
CA GLU A 327 -142.93 50.48 35.95
C GLU A 327 -144.20 50.09 35.16
N VAL A 328 -144.13 49.11 34.26
CA VAL A 328 -145.32 48.53 33.62
C VAL A 328 -146.22 47.80 34.63
N GLU A 329 -145.65 47.14 35.65
CA GLU A 329 -146.41 46.55 36.75
C GLU A 329 -147.06 47.61 37.66
N ARG A 330 -146.39 48.73 37.93
CA ARG A 330 -147.02 49.91 38.56
C ARG A 330 -148.16 50.46 37.72
N GLN A 331 -147.97 50.60 36.40
CA GLN A 331 -149.01 51.08 35.49
C GLN A 331 -150.20 50.12 35.43
N LYS A 332 -149.97 48.80 35.46
CA LYS A 332 -151.02 47.78 35.58
C LYS A 332 -151.81 47.93 36.89
N GLY A 333 -151.14 48.09 38.03
CA GLY A 333 -151.81 48.33 39.32
C GLY A 333 -152.62 49.63 39.36
N VAL A 334 -152.13 50.68 38.68
CA VAL A 334 -152.85 51.96 38.52
C VAL A 334 -154.09 51.82 37.60
N LEU A 335 -153.99 51.01 36.53
CA LEU A 335 -155.13 50.66 35.66
C LEU A 335 -156.17 49.78 36.38
N GLU A 336 -155.75 48.81 37.18
CA GLU A 336 -156.65 47.98 38.00
C GLU A 336 -157.36 48.82 39.07
N GLY A 337 -156.68 49.83 39.63
CA GLY A 337 -157.29 50.87 40.46
C GLY A 337 -158.39 51.65 39.71
N MET A 338 -158.08 52.21 38.54
CA MET A 338 -159.07 52.97 37.74
C MET A 338 -160.26 52.12 37.28
N LEU A 339 -160.05 50.83 36.97
CA LEU A 339 -161.12 49.93 36.56
C LEU A 339 -162.19 49.71 37.65
N SER A 340 -161.79 49.82 38.93
CA SER A 340 -162.73 49.72 40.07
C SER A 340 -163.66 50.94 40.21
N GLN A 341 -163.32 52.07 39.57
CA GLN A 341 -163.97 53.37 39.78
C GLN A 341 -164.81 53.82 38.57
N ALA A 342 -164.91 53.00 37.52
CA ALA A 342 -165.54 53.36 36.23
C ALA A 342 -166.73 52.46 35.81
N LEU A 343 -167.28 51.63 36.70
CA LEU A 343 -168.55 50.91 36.48
C LEU A 343 -169.76 51.78 36.85
N GLY A 344 -169.84 52.98 36.25
CA GLY A 344 -170.62 54.09 36.81
C GLY A 344 -171.40 54.98 35.85
N GLU A 345 -171.37 54.79 34.52
CA GLU A 345 -172.37 55.41 33.62
C GLU A 345 -172.47 54.70 32.25
N SER A 346 -173.40 55.15 31.40
CA SER A 346 -173.95 54.37 30.28
C SER A 346 -173.02 54.25 29.06
N GLY A 347 -172.97 53.06 28.45
CA GLY A 347 -172.16 52.76 27.28
C GLY A 347 -172.85 52.98 25.93
N PHE A 348 -172.06 53.13 24.87
CA PHE A 348 -172.51 53.06 23.48
C PHE A 348 -171.43 52.44 22.58
N LEU A 349 -171.83 51.64 21.58
CA LEU A 349 -170.94 50.91 20.66
C LEU A 349 -170.53 51.75 19.44
N ARG A 350 -169.36 51.43 18.84
CA ARG A 350 -168.84 51.69 17.46
C ARG A 350 -167.46 52.37 17.44
N ASN A 351 -166.55 52.19 16.47
CA ASN A 351 -166.42 51.32 15.27
C ASN A 351 -164.98 50.73 15.29
N VAL A 352 -164.67 49.50 14.85
CA VAL A 352 -164.55 49.02 13.45
C VAL A 352 -163.74 49.95 12.52
N ALA A 353 -162.48 49.61 12.27
CA ALA A 353 -161.70 50.11 11.13
C ALA A 353 -160.83 48.97 10.55
N VAL A 354 -161.31 48.34 9.49
CA VAL A 354 -160.58 47.34 8.72
C VAL A 354 -159.52 48.03 7.85
N ALA A 355 -158.29 47.53 7.87
CA ALA A 355 -157.28 47.82 6.86
C ALA A 355 -156.55 46.51 6.49
N GLN A 356 -156.96 45.88 5.40
CA GLN A 356 -156.24 44.74 4.82
C GLN A 356 -155.11 45.25 3.91
N GLY A 357 -153.93 44.64 3.99
CA GLY A 357 -152.77 44.99 3.19
C GLY A 357 -151.92 43.76 2.85
N VAL A 358 -152.34 43.01 1.82
CA VAL A 358 -151.57 41.86 1.31
C VAL A 358 -150.38 42.36 0.49
N GLY A 359 -149.20 41.80 0.74
CA GLY A 359 -147.94 42.22 0.10
C GLY A 359 -147.01 41.05 -0.25
N ILE A 360 -147.47 40.10 -1.06
CA ILE A 360 -146.61 39.06 -1.64
C ILE A 360 -146.16 39.48 -3.05
N ALA A 361 -144.97 40.06 -3.15
CA ALA A 361 -144.15 40.14 -4.37
C ALA A 361 -142.68 40.26 -3.91
N ALA A 362 -141.68 39.44 -4.27
CA ALA A 362 -141.37 38.67 -5.48
C ALA A 362 -140.59 39.44 -6.57
N LEU A 363 -139.45 38.85 -6.96
CA LEU A 363 -138.58 39.14 -8.12
C LEU A 363 -137.60 40.33 -8.05
N GLY A 364 -136.35 40.07 -8.49
CA GLY A 364 -135.31 41.06 -8.77
C GLY A 364 -133.98 40.85 -7.99
N GLY A 365 -132.93 40.24 -8.56
CA GLY A 365 -132.88 39.46 -9.81
C GLY A 365 -131.45 39.16 -10.33
N GLY A 366 -131.28 37.95 -10.88
CA GLY A 366 -130.19 37.59 -11.83
C GLY A 366 -128.81 37.27 -11.25
N LEU A 367 -127.93 36.48 -11.89
CA LEU A 367 -127.97 35.53 -13.02
C LEU A 367 -126.87 34.47 -12.72
N GLY A 368 -126.82 33.23 -13.21
CA GLY A 368 -127.65 32.44 -14.13
C GLY A 368 -127.09 30.99 -14.17
N LEU A 369 -127.67 30.09 -14.97
CA LEU A 369 -127.20 28.68 -15.09
C LEU A 369 -126.07 28.54 -16.14
N TRP A 370 -125.31 27.43 -16.16
CA TRP A 370 -125.54 26.29 -17.09
C TRP A 370 -124.52 25.14 -16.94
N ALA A 371 -124.51 24.18 -17.89
CA ALA A 371 -124.33 22.75 -17.62
C ALA A 371 -123.01 22.05 -18.03
N ILE A 372 -122.94 20.80 -17.59
CA ILE A 372 -122.04 19.67 -17.93
C ILE A 372 -121.72 19.53 -19.44
N THR A 373 -120.47 19.21 -19.81
CA THR A 373 -120.00 18.19 -20.80
C THR A 373 -118.51 18.39 -21.18
N ARG A 374 -117.88 17.63 -22.11
CA ARG A 374 -117.42 16.22 -22.03
C ARG A 374 -116.53 15.86 -23.25
N ARG A 375 -115.19 15.77 -23.07
CA ARG A 375 -114.18 15.05 -23.93
C ARG A 375 -114.25 15.13 -25.48
N ARG A 376 -113.14 15.52 -26.13
CA ARG A 376 -112.33 14.76 -27.14
C ARG A 376 -111.05 15.58 -27.48
N ARG A 377 -109.82 15.03 -27.52
CA ARG A 377 -109.17 14.09 -28.49
C ARG A 377 -108.92 14.74 -29.87
N ARG A 378 -107.77 14.54 -30.56
CA ARG A 378 -106.67 13.56 -30.37
C ARG A 378 -105.35 13.99 -31.07
N PRO A 379 -104.16 13.58 -30.60
CA PRO A 379 -102.87 13.70 -31.31
C PRO A 379 -102.27 12.34 -31.80
N PRO A 380 -101.22 12.36 -32.66
CA PRO A 380 -100.38 11.22 -33.04
C PRO A 380 -98.98 11.21 -32.33
N ALA A 381 -98.07 10.32 -32.77
CA ALA A 381 -96.67 10.10 -32.35
C ALA A 381 -95.98 9.22 -33.45
N PRO A 382 -94.85 8.47 -33.27
CA PRO A 382 -93.81 8.35 -32.21
C PRO A 382 -92.40 8.69 -32.80
N SER A 383 -91.19 8.16 -32.49
CA SER A 383 -90.55 7.18 -31.56
C SER A 383 -89.05 7.61 -31.36
N THR A 384 -88.00 6.88 -30.91
CA THR A 384 -87.68 5.46 -30.58
C THR A 384 -86.44 5.38 -29.64
N ALA A 385 -86.13 4.21 -29.08
CA ALA A 385 -84.86 3.82 -28.40
C ALA A 385 -84.63 2.29 -28.62
N PRO A 386 -83.44 1.63 -28.43
CA PRO A 386 -82.53 1.71 -27.27
C PRO A 386 -81.00 1.62 -27.58
N GLN A 387 -80.20 0.84 -26.79
CA GLN A 387 -78.73 0.94 -26.57
C GLN A 387 -77.85 -0.12 -27.34
N PRO A 388 -76.67 -0.61 -26.83
CA PRO A 388 -75.29 -0.40 -27.34
C PRO A 388 -74.63 -1.74 -27.82
N PRO A 389 -73.29 -2.03 -27.78
CA PRO A 389 -72.02 -1.27 -27.73
C PRO A 389 -71.24 -1.47 -29.07
N PRO A 390 -69.90 -1.75 -29.24
CA PRO A 390 -68.65 -1.61 -28.46
C PRO A 390 -67.68 -0.55 -29.13
N SER A 391 -66.33 -0.57 -29.25
CA SER A 391 -65.22 -1.54 -29.00
C SER A 391 -63.83 -0.84 -28.77
N GLN A 392 -62.71 -1.46 -29.17
CA GLN A 392 -61.28 -1.09 -28.99
C GLN A 392 -60.42 -1.71 -30.16
N PRO A 393 -59.07 -1.58 -30.28
CA PRO A 393 -58.06 -0.88 -29.45
C PRO A 393 -56.98 -0.06 -30.24
N SER A 394 -55.88 0.28 -29.54
CA SER A 394 -54.55 0.74 -30.04
C SER A 394 -54.36 2.26 -30.34
N SER A 395 -53.23 2.89 -29.97
CA SER A 395 -52.09 2.45 -29.13
C SER A 395 -51.17 3.59 -28.64
N LEU A 396 -50.37 3.27 -27.60
CA LEU A 396 -49.11 3.92 -27.15
C LEU A 396 -49.15 5.21 -26.29
N GLN A 397 -48.10 5.32 -25.45
CA GLN A 397 -47.87 6.17 -24.26
C GLN A 397 -46.42 6.76 -24.35
N PRO A 398 -45.79 7.38 -23.31
CA PRO A 398 -46.22 8.31 -22.24
C PRO A 398 -45.25 9.54 -22.12
N GLN A 399 -45.27 10.22 -20.95
CA GLN A 399 -44.23 11.09 -20.34
C GLN A 399 -44.10 12.56 -20.82
N ALA A 400 -43.50 13.49 -20.05
CA ALA A 400 -43.52 13.79 -18.59
C ALA A 400 -42.68 15.07 -18.32
N ASN A 401 -43.15 15.98 -17.45
CA ASN A 401 -42.37 17.15 -16.98
C ASN A 401 -41.66 16.83 -15.65
N PRO A 402 -40.57 17.55 -15.27
CA PRO A 402 -40.73 18.66 -14.30
C PRO A 402 -39.68 19.82 -14.40
N PRO A 403 -39.84 20.93 -13.62
CA PRO A 403 -38.87 22.04 -13.54
C PRO A 403 -38.27 22.35 -12.14
N SER A 404 -37.01 22.82 -12.15
CA SER A 404 -36.38 23.96 -11.42
C SER A 404 -36.45 24.25 -9.88
N THR A 405 -35.23 24.55 -9.34
CA THR A 405 -34.82 25.65 -8.39
C THR A 405 -34.83 25.56 -6.83
N THR A 406 -33.72 26.08 -6.24
CA THR A 406 -33.51 26.76 -4.90
C THR A 406 -33.65 25.96 -3.58
N ALA A 407 -32.98 26.29 -2.44
CA ALA A 407 -31.77 27.10 -2.10
C ALA A 407 -31.36 27.01 -0.59
N LEU A 408 -30.05 27.23 -0.27
CA LEU A 408 -29.43 27.62 1.05
C LEU A 408 -29.59 26.62 2.26
N THR A 409 -28.87 26.65 3.39
CA THR A 409 -27.86 27.58 4.01
C THR A 409 -26.87 26.80 4.94
N GLU A 410 -25.75 27.41 5.39
CA GLU A 410 -24.91 27.21 6.64
C GLU A 410 -24.69 25.80 7.29
N GLY A 411 -23.52 25.41 7.85
CA GLY A 411 -22.16 26.00 7.87
C GLY A 411 -21.37 25.71 9.18
N GLU A 412 -20.17 25.09 9.12
CA GLU A 412 -19.21 25.01 10.26
C GLU A 412 -17.75 24.65 9.78
N GLU A 413 -16.71 24.97 10.57
CA GLU A 413 -15.28 24.78 10.22
C GLU A 413 -14.60 23.65 11.02
N VAL A 414 -13.83 22.76 10.36
CA VAL A 414 -12.83 21.89 11.02
C VAL A 414 -11.58 21.69 10.15
N VAL A 415 -10.42 22.12 10.69
CA VAL A 415 -9.01 21.68 10.46
C VAL A 415 -8.61 21.07 9.12
N ALA A 416 -7.61 21.69 8.47
CA ALA A 416 -6.94 21.14 7.28
C ALA A 416 -5.99 19.96 7.59
N GLN A 417 -6.01 18.94 6.72
CA GLN A 417 -4.89 18.01 6.51
C GLN A 417 -4.59 17.93 5.00
N GLU A 418 -3.31 17.98 4.64
CA GLU A 418 -2.88 17.92 3.24
C GLU A 418 -2.94 16.48 2.70
N SER A 419 -4.04 16.12 2.02
CA SER A 419 -4.08 14.96 1.13
C SER A 419 -4.08 15.42 -0.33
N SER A 420 -2.92 15.35 -0.98
CA SER A 420 -2.76 15.68 -2.40
C SER A 420 -3.42 14.60 -3.28
N GLU A 421 -4.72 14.73 -3.56
CA GLU A 421 -5.45 13.78 -4.40
C GLU A 421 -4.97 13.82 -5.86
N GLU A 422 -4.25 12.77 -6.27
CA GLU A 422 -3.65 12.65 -7.60
C GLU A 422 -4.67 12.19 -8.67
N ALA A 423 -5.54 13.09 -9.10
CA ALA A 423 -6.56 12.78 -10.09
C ALA A 423 -5.96 12.63 -11.50
N VAL A 424 -6.04 11.43 -12.10
CA VAL A 424 -5.75 11.20 -13.52
C VAL A 424 -7.03 11.36 -14.34
N GLN A 425 -7.04 12.30 -15.29
CA GLN A 425 -8.19 12.56 -16.16
C GLN A 425 -7.82 12.61 -17.64
N LYS A 426 -8.83 12.40 -18.50
CA LYS A 426 -8.69 12.38 -19.97
C LYS A 426 -9.15 13.70 -20.57
N VAL A 427 -8.32 14.31 -21.42
CA VAL A 427 -8.60 15.61 -22.06
C VAL A 427 -9.67 15.45 -23.15
N ILE A 428 -10.79 16.17 -23.02
CA ILE A 428 -11.88 16.23 -24.00
C ILE A 428 -12.51 17.63 -24.02
N SER A 429 -13.20 17.98 -25.10
CA SER A 429 -14.12 19.12 -25.11
C SER A 429 -15.44 18.73 -24.43
N GLY A 430 -15.77 19.32 -23.28
CA GLY A 430 -17.04 19.08 -22.58
C GLY A 430 -16.88 18.94 -21.06
N ARG A 431 -17.74 18.13 -20.41
CA ARG A 431 -17.82 17.96 -18.94
C ARG A 431 -16.68 17.13 -18.31
N ARG A 432 -15.44 17.27 -18.81
CA ARG A 432 -14.19 16.86 -18.12
C ARG A 432 -13.13 17.92 -18.40
N VAL A 433 -11.94 17.76 -17.82
CA VAL A 433 -10.86 18.76 -17.76
C VAL A 433 -10.57 19.36 -19.14
N THR A 434 -11.05 20.61 -19.32
CA THR A 434 -10.98 21.36 -20.57
C THR A 434 -9.78 22.30 -20.51
N ILE A 435 -8.76 22.01 -21.31
CA ILE A 435 -7.52 22.78 -21.39
C ILE A 435 -7.61 23.72 -22.61
N PRO A 436 -7.34 25.04 -22.48
CA PRO A 436 -7.26 25.94 -23.63
C PRO A 436 -6.22 25.48 -24.66
N SER A 437 -6.52 25.54 -25.96
CA SER A 437 -5.67 25.00 -27.03
C SER A 437 -4.22 25.51 -26.96
N ARG A 438 -4.02 26.81 -26.73
CA ARG A 438 -2.70 27.45 -26.57
C ARG A 438 -1.86 26.90 -25.40
N LEU A 439 -2.48 26.24 -24.42
CA LEU A 439 -1.79 25.54 -23.33
C LEU A 439 -1.57 24.06 -23.68
N ALA A 440 -2.53 23.41 -24.34
CA ALA A 440 -2.37 22.04 -24.81
C ALA A 440 -1.22 21.91 -25.84
N GLU A 441 -1.14 22.84 -26.80
CA GLU A 441 -0.04 22.95 -27.77
C GLU A 441 1.33 23.09 -27.08
N ARG A 442 1.42 23.98 -26.07
CA ARG A 442 2.67 24.22 -25.30
C ARG A 442 3.09 23.05 -24.41
N LEU A 443 2.16 22.15 -24.06
CA LEU A 443 2.41 20.93 -23.29
C LEU A 443 2.53 19.68 -24.17
N GLY A 444 2.30 19.80 -25.49
CA GLY A 444 2.28 18.68 -26.42
C GLY A 444 1.17 17.67 -26.13
N LEU A 445 -0.03 18.17 -25.78
CA LEU A 445 -1.21 17.38 -25.43
C LEU A 445 -2.27 17.40 -26.55
N SER A 446 -2.82 16.22 -26.85
CA SER A 446 -3.89 15.99 -27.82
C SER A 446 -5.22 15.69 -27.13
N ILE A 447 -6.33 15.84 -27.87
CA ILE A 447 -7.65 15.38 -27.41
C ILE A 447 -7.61 13.86 -27.26
N GLY A 448 -7.89 13.38 -26.05
CA GLY A 448 -7.84 11.97 -25.69
C GLY A 448 -6.63 11.56 -24.86
N ASP A 449 -5.63 12.42 -24.67
CA ASP A 449 -4.49 12.15 -23.79
C ASP A 449 -4.89 12.14 -22.30
N HIS A 450 -4.10 11.45 -21.50
CA HIS A 450 -4.24 11.41 -20.04
C HIS A 450 -3.32 12.43 -19.38
N VAL A 451 -3.87 13.21 -18.45
CA VAL A 451 -3.15 14.18 -17.62
C VAL A 451 -3.28 13.81 -16.15
N LYS A 452 -2.17 13.87 -15.42
CA LYS A 452 -2.15 13.88 -13.95
C LYS A 452 -2.38 15.32 -13.50
N ILE A 453 -3.28 15.49 -12.54
CA ILE A 453 -3.61 16.78 -11.95
C ILE A 453 -3.17 16.76 -10.49
N SER A 454 -2.44 17.79 -10.07
CA SER A 454 -2.09 18.02 -8.67
C SER A 454 -2.28 19.49 -8.32
N LEU A 455 -2.62 19.77 -7.06
CA LEU A 455 -2.49 21.11 -6.49
C LEU A 455 -1.08 21.28 -5.90
N LEU A 456 -0.49 22.45 -6.14
CA LEU A 456 0.75 22.91 -5.53
C LEU A 456 0.50 24.32 -5.01
N GLY A 457 0.05 24.40 -3.74
CA GLY A 457 -0.58 25.60 -3.19
C GLY A 457 -1.83 25.99 -4.00
N GLU A 458 -2.02 27.28 -4.23
CA GLU A 458 -3.14 27.83 -5.02
C GLU A 458 -3.08 27.52 -6.53
N ARG A 459 -2.12 26.71 -7.00
CA ARG A 459 -1.88 26.47 -8.44
C ARG A 459 -2.17 25.01 -8.82
N ILE A 460 -3.05 24.84 -9.80
CA ILE A 460 -3.28 23.56 -10.48
C ILE A 460 -2.11 23.30 -11.44
N VAL A 461 -1.46 22.16 -11.28
CA VAL A 461 -0.38 21.68 -12.15
C VAL A 461 -0.90 20.48 -12.97
N LEU A 462 -0.65 20.53 -14.28
CA LEU A 462 -1.07 19.53 -15.26
C LEU A 462 0.17 18.84 -15.84
N THR A 463 0.35 17.56 -15.53
CA THR A 463 1.49 16.77 -16.01
C THR A 463 1.02 15.75 -17.05
N PRO A 464 1.56 15.76 -18.28
CA PRO A 464 1.15 14.82 -19.34
C PRO A 464 1.61 13.39 -19.03
N ILE A 465 0.69 12.43 -19.05
CA ILE A 465 1.00 10.99 -18.95
C ILE A 465 1.03 10.43 -20.37
N ARG A 466 2.24 10.24 -20.92
CA ARG A 466 2.40 9.55 -22.21
C ARG A 466 2.36 8.05 -22.01
N ALA A 467 1.48 7.38 -22.75
CA ALA A 467 1.37 5.92 -22.78
C ALA A 467 2.50 5.27 -23.61
N ASN A 468 3.75 5.43 -23.16
CA ASN A 468 4.91 4.60 -23.51
C ASN A 468 6.07 4.94 -22.55
N GLY A 469 6.68 3.93 -21.92
CA GLY A 469 7.59 4.06 -20.79
C GLY A 469 9.02 4.52 -21.11
N LEU A 470 9.18 5.70 -21.74
CA LEU A 470 10.48 6.33 -21.97
C LEU A 470 10.44 7.82 -21.57
N ALA A 471 11.27 8.19 -20.59
CA ALA A 471 11.48 9.58 -20.22
C ALA A 471 12.32 10.29 -21.30
N GLY A 472 11.69 11.21 -22.03
CA GLY A 472 12.33 12.13 -22.99
C GLY A 472 12.51 13.52 -22.38
N PRO A 473 13.43 14.35 -22.90
CA PRO A 473 14.09 15.40 -22.12
C PRO A 473 13.18 16.56 -21.69
N GLN A 474 13.63 17.22 -20.61
CA GLN A 474 13.05 18.45 -20.07
C GLN A 474 12.94 19.57 -21.13
N PRO A 475 11.95 20.48 -21.02
CA PRO A 475 11.84 21.61 -21.93
C PRO A 475 13.09 22.50 -21.84
N ALA A 476 13.60 22.92 -23.00
CA ALA A 476 14.76 23.79 -23.07
C ALA A 476 14.52 25.15 -22.40
N GLY A 477 15.54 25.66 -21.70
CA GLY A 477 15.55 27.02 -21.18
C GLY A 477 15.47 28.08 -22.31
N PRO A 478 15.01 29.30 -22.00
CA PRO A 478 14.83 30.34 -23.01
C PRO A 478 16.15 30.72 -23.68
N ALA A 479 16.17 30.72 -25.01
CA ALA A 479 17.37 30.97 -25.79
C ALA A 479 17.53 32.45 -26.18
N SER A 480 18.81 32.87 -26.27
CA SER A 480 19.31 34.03 -27.04
C SER A 480 19.12 35.45 -26.46
N GLN A 481 20.23 36.02 -25.97
CA GLN A 481 20.73 37.29 -26.50
C GLN A 481 22.22 37.14 -26.90
N PRO A 482 22.67 37.68 -28.05
CA PRO A 482 24.04 37.51 -28.53
C PRO A 482 24.94 38.71 -28.18
N GLN A 483 26.21 38.46 -27.83
CA GLN A 483 27.27 39.48 -27.90
C GLN A 483 28.59 38.94 -28.47
N HIS A 484 28.98 39.56 -29.58
CA HIS A 484 30.31 39.81 -30.13
C HIS A 484 31.58 39.18 -29.51
N SER A 485 32.19 38.28 -30.30
CA SER A 485 33.57 38.37 -30.81
C SER A 485 34.69 38.95 -29.93
N SER A 486 35.49 38.06 -29.33
CA SER A 486 36.98 38.04 -29.31
C SER A 486 37.43 36.71 -28.64
N GLY A 487 38.53 36.04 -28.97
CA GLY A 487 39.61 36.38 -29.91
C GLY A 487 40.96 36.43 -29.20
N ILE A 488 41.69 35.30 -29.16
CA ILE A 488 43.17 35.18 -29.06
C ILE A 488 43.55 33.68 -29.06
N GLN A 489 44.61 33.32 -29.79
CA GLN A 489 45.30 32.04 -29.66
C GLN A 489 46.55 32.25 -28.79
N THR A 490 46.82 31.34 -27.85
CA THR A 490 48.19 31.12 -27.35
C THR A 490 48.45 29.64 -27.13
N SER A 491 49.21 29.03 -28.03
CA SER A 491 49.90 27.77 -27.78
C SER A 491 51.13 28.02 -26.90
N ARG A 492 51.46 27.10 -25.98
CA ARG A 492 52.83 26.95 -25.50
C ARG A 492 53.15 25.53 -25.07
N THR A 493 54.26 25.02 -25.58
CA THR A 493 54.88 23.74 -25.23
C THR A 493 55.85 23.90 -24.05
N GLN A 494 55.84 22.92 -23.15
CA GLN A 494 56.97 22.33 -22.42
C GLN A 494 56.39 21.17 -21.58
N SER A 495 56.93 19.96 -21.48
CA SER A 495 58.28 19.40 -21.69
C SER A 495 59.32 19.85 -20.65
N GLY A 496 59.23 19.22 -19.49
CA GLY A 496 60.20 19.20 -18.40
C GLY A 496 59.96 17.92 -17.59
#